data_AF-A0A7G9W4T7-F1
#
_entry.id   AF-A0A7G9W4T7-F1
#
_cell.length_a   1.000
_cell.length_b   1.000
_cell.length_c   1.000
_cell.angle_alpha   90.00
_cell.angle_beta   90.00
_cell.angle_gamma   90.00
#
_symmetry.space_group_name_H-M   'P 1'
#
loop_
_entity.id
_entity.type
_entity.pdbx_description
1 polymer ?
#
loop_
_entity_poly.entity_id
_entity_poly.type
_entity_poly.pdbx_seq_one_letter_code
_entity_poly.pdbx_strand_id
1 'polypeptide(L)'
;MYNLISHPFITYSIVVTMVSYVMVHFITRYFIKNNTITGMLWLSVLMIGPLAYSLEYSRKSCIFIREGKGLHYLCFLSGKLGNILFPLLILFLAYALFRTSKGIYGYYKIRKTVSIYSLYSEDLQKIIRKKLDLAIPVYIVDLPMGTVFTLGFLNPKIYISKEMVDTLEKDELGCILIHEAGHGKSKDNLLKLILIFVRDLMFFNPLVDLALKKYFICREISCDKGAATHFSQETLNKCYIKVAKQI
;
A
#
# COMPACT_ATOMS: atom_id res chain seq x y z
N MET A 1 20.08 29.25 22.73
CA MET A 1 20.42 28.14 21.80
C MET A 1 20.43 26.87 22.66
N TYR A 2 19.57 25.85 22.58
CA TYR A 2 18.73 25.29 21.53
C TYR A 2 17.39 24.85 22.17
N ASN A 3 16.27 25.47 21.80
CA ASN A 3 14.93 24.91 22.05
C ASN A 3 14.29 24.56 20.70
N LEU A 4 15.08 24.00 19.80
CA LEU A 4 14.62 23.62 18.47
C LEU A 4 14.16 22.16 18.51
N ILE A 5 12.85 22.01 18.32
CA ILE A 5 12.18 20.81 17.78
C ILE A 5 11.85 19.73 18.83
N SER A 6 10.95 20.06 19.75
CA SER A 6 10.07 19.08 20.41
C SER A 6 8.66 19.64 20.57
N HIS A 7 8.14 20.25 19.50
CA HIS A 7 6.70 20.50 19.41
C HIS A 7 5.95 19.15 19.40
N PRO A 8 4.66 19.13 19.79
CA PRO A 8 3.87 17.91 20.06
C PRO A 8 3.60 17.02 18.83
N PHE A 9 4.48 16.96 17.82
CA PHE A 9 4.31 16.19 16.59
C PHE A 9 3.78 14.78 16.83
N ILE A 10 4.38 14.04 17.76
CA ILE A 10 3.96 12.66 18.07
C ILE A 10 2.53 12.67 18.62
N THR A 11 2.27 13.43 19.67
CA THR A 11 0.95 13.52 20.31
C THR A 11 -0.13 14.05 19.35
N TYR A 12 0.20 15.09 18.60
CA TYR A 12 -0.65 15.72 17.60
C TYR A 12 -0.97 14.72 16.47
N SER A 13 0.04 14.03 15.93
CA SER A 13 -0.13 13.01 14.90
C SER A 13 -1.02 11.87 15.41
N ILE A 14 -0.78 11.36 16.62
CA ILE A 14 -1.62 10.31 17.23
C ILE A 14 -3.08 10.77 17.36
N VAL A 15 -3.33 11.95 17.93
CA VAL A 15 -4.70 12.46 18.16
C VAL A 15 -5.42 12.70 16.84
N VAL A 16 -4.77 13.37 15.87
CA VAL A 16 -5.37 13.66 14.56
C VAL A 16 -5.61 12.37 13.77
N THR A 17 -4.67 11.41 13.80
CA THR A 17 -4.87 10.09 13.19
C THR A 17 -6.00 9.33 13.86
N MET A 18 -6.15 9.39 15.18
CA MET A 18 -7.24 8.73 15.89
C MET A 18 -8.61 9.27 15.49
N VAL A 19 -8.77 10.59 15.49
CA VAL A 19 -10.04 11.24 15.09
C VAL A 19 -10.36 10.93 13.63
N SER A 20 -9.37 11.06 12.73
CA SER A 20 -9.57 10.76 11.31
C SER A 20 -9.85 9.28 11.05
N TYR A 21 -9.22 8.36 11.77
CA TYR A 21 -9.51 6.92 11.67
C TYR A 21 -10.97 6.62 12.01
N VAL A 22 -11.49 7.16 13.11
CA VAL A 22 -12.91 6.97 13.53
C VAL A 22 -13.85 7.57 12.49
N MET A 23 -13.56 8.77 12.00
CA MET A 23 -14.37 9.44 10.99
C MET A 23 -14.40 8.66 9.67
N VAL A 24 -13.24 8.22 9.17
CA VAL A 24 -13.15 7.41 7.94
C VAL A 24 -13.84 6.07 8.14
N HIS A 25 -13.69 5.42 9.30
CA HIS A 25 -14.40 4.18 9.60
C HIS A 25 -15.92 4.35 9.49
N PHE A 26 -16.46 5.41 10.08
CA PHE A 26 -17.87 5.73 10.03
C PHE A 26 -18.34 6.03 8.60
N ILE A 27 -17.65 6.91 7.88
CA ILE A 27 -18.00 7.31 6.51
C ILE A 27 -18.01 6.09 5.57
N THR A 28 -16.95 5.28 5.63
CA THR A 28 -16.80 4.12 4.74
C THR A 28 -17.75 2.98 5.07
N ARG A 29 -18.24 2.91 6.32
CA ARG A 29 -19.24 1.92 6.73
C ARG A 29 -20.65 2.27 6.24
N TYR A 30 -21.02 3.55 6.28
CA TYR A 30 -22.42 3.95 6.06
C TYR A 30 -22.68 4.65 4.71
N PHE A 31 -21.70 5.37 4.17
CA PHE A 31 -21.94 6.26 3.02
C PHE A 31 -21.24 5.82 1.73
N ILE A 32 -20.05 5.21 1.83
CA ILE A 32 -19.22 4.94 0.64
C ILE A 32 -19.04 3.44 0.41
N LYS A 33 -19.65 2.94 -0.66
CA LYS A 33 -19.54 1.53 -1.11
C LYS A 33 -18.48 1.30 -2.20
N ASN A 34 -17.94 2.37 -2.78
CA ASN A 34 -16.90 2.27 -3.81
C ASN A 34 -15.53 1.99 -3.14
N ASN A 35 -14.97 0.81 -3.40
CA ASN A 35 -13.72 0.37 -2.76
C ASN A 35 -12.50 1.21 -3.14
N THR A 36 -12.45 1.78 -4.35
CA THR A 36 -11.36 2.66 -4.75
C THR A 36 -11.36 3.93 -3.89
N ILE A 37 -12.54 4.54 -3.71
CA ILE A 37 -12.71 5.73 -2.86
C ILE A 37 -12.46 5.38 -1.38
N THR A 38 -13.01 4.27 -0.90
CA THR A 38 -12.78 3.78 0.46
C THR A 38 -11.28 3.59 0.73
N GLY A 39 -10.54 3.01 -0.20
CA GLY A 39 -9.08 2.90 -0.12
C GLY A 39 -8.41 4.27 0.01
N MET A 40 -8.75 5.23 -0.86
CA MET A 40 -8.19 6.59 -0.80
C MET A 40 -8.46 7.30 0.53
N LEU A 41 -9.64 7.09 1.14
CA LEU A 41 -9.95 7.63 2.45
C LEU A 41 -9.11 7.01 3.55
N TRP A 42 -8.94 5.68 3.55
CA TRP A 42 -8.00 5.03 4.48
C TRP A 42 -6.57 5.53 4.29
N LEU A 43 -6.17 5.80 3.05
CA LEU A 43 -4.86 6.39 2.77
C LEU A 43 -4.71 7.80 3.37
N SER A 44 -5.77 8.61 3.39
CA SER A 44 -5.71 9.96 3.98
C SER A 44 -5.38 9.96 5.49
N VAL A 45 -5.76 8.91 6.22
CA VAL A 45 -5.47 8.74 7.66
C VAL A 45 -3.96 8.72 7.94
N LEU A 46 -3.16 8.24 6.98
CA LEU A 46 -1.70 8.21 7.08
C LEU A 46 -1.08 9.60 6.94
N MET A 47 -1.65 10.43 6.05
CA MET A 47 -1.04 11.69 5.65
C MET A 47 -1.54 12.89 6.46
N ILE A 48 -2.74 12.80 7.04
CA ILE A 48 -3.40 13.93 7.69
C ILE A 48 -2.66 14.43 8.95
N GLY A 49 -2.10 13.53 9.76
CA GLY A 49 -1.32 13.91 10.95
C GLY A 49 -0.08 14.75 10.58
N PRO A 50 0.80 14.23 9.71
CA PRO A 50 1.95 14.98 9.21
C PRO A 50 1.57 16.30 8.51
N LEU A 51 0.57 16.28 7.61
CA LEU A 51 0.17 17.47 6.87
C LEU A 51 -0.40 18.56 7.77
N ALA A 52 -1.29 18.21 8.69
CA ALA A 52 -1.89 19.16 9.62
C ALA A 52 -0.82 19.77 10.55
N TYR A 53 0.16 18.97 10.99
CA TYR A 53 1.30 19.51 11.73
C TYR A 53 2.16 20.46 10.90
N SER A 54 2.49 20.12 9.65
CA SER A 54 3.29 20.98 8.78
C SER A 54 2.64 22.33 8.50
N LEU A 55 1.32 22.36 8.29
CA LEU A 55 0.56 23.59 8.10
C LEU A 55 0.57 24.47 9.36
N GLU A 56 0.47 23.86 10.53
CA GLU A 56 0.41 24.58 11.79
C GLU A 56 1.79 25.02 12.30
N TYR A 57 2.85 24.26 12.02
CA TYR A 57 4.23 24.65 12.32
C TYR A 57 4.60 26.00 11.69
N SER A 58 4.07 26.29 10.50
CA SER A 58 4.24 27.58 9.82
C SER A 58 3.68 28.76 10.63
N ARG A 59 2.72 28.53 11.52
CA ARG A 59 2.04 29.56 12.35
C ARG A 59 2.70 29.82 13.71
N LYS A 60 3.84 29.19 14.02
CA LYS A 60 4.68 29.40 15.23
C LYS A 60 3.96 29.31 16.59
N SER A 61 2.78 28.69 16.68
CA SER A 61 2.03 28.59 17.94
C SER A 61 1.37 27.21 18.11
N CYS A 62 1.43 26.63 19.32
CA CYS A 62 0.71 25.38 19.67
C CYS A 62 -0.79 25.72 19.73
N ILE A 63 -1.65 25.21 18.83
CA ILE A 63 -3.12 25.44 18.87
C ILE A 63 -3.68 25.13 20.27
N PHE A 64 -3.21 24.05 20.89
CA PHE A 64 -3.65 23.59 22.20
C PHE A 64 -3.33 24.55 23.36
N ILE A 65 -2.45 25.53 23.17
CA ILE A 65 -2.23 26.62 24.14
C ILE A 65 -3.33 27.69 24.02
N ARG A 66 -3.96 27.82 22.85
CA ARG A 66 -4.93 28.87 22.56
C ARG A 66 -6.35 28.54 23.05
N GLU A 67 -6.70 27.25 23.19
CA GLU A 67 -8.09 26.83 23.45
C GLU A 67 -8.40 26.25 24.84
N GLY A 68 -7.46 26.15 25.80
CA GLY A 68 -7.86 25.81 27.17
C GLY A 68 -6.77 25.44 28.17
N LYS A 69 -7.02 25.73 29.45
CA LYS A 69 -6.12 25.46 30.59
C LYS A 69 -5.80 23.96 30.77
N GLY A 70 -6.67 23.05 30.31
CA GLY A 70 -6.48 21.60 30.44
C GLY A 70 -5.55 20.96 29.40
N LEU A 71 -5.48 21.49 28.17
CA LEU A 71 -4.64 20.92 27.11
C LEU A 71 -3.20 21.46 27.12
N HIS A 72 -2.92 22.49 27.90
CA HIS A 72 -1.56 23.01 28.11
C HIS A 72 -0.60 21.94 28.65
N TYR A 73 -1.10 21.00 29.47
CA TYR A 73 -0.32 19.86 29.96
C TYR A 73 0.22 18.98 28.82
N LEU A 74 -0.48 18.87 27.69
CA LEU A 74 -0.01 18.12 26.52
C LEU A 74 1.18 18.81 25.82
N CYS A 75 1.17 20.14 25.65
CA CYS A 75 2.32 20.86 25.06
C CYS A 75 3.54 20.87 26.04
N PHE A 76 3.33 20.85 27.37
CA PHE A 76 4.43 20.74 28.34
C PHE A 76 5.04 19.34 28.38
N LEU A 77 4.19 18.31 28.45
CA LEU A 77 4.61 16.90 28.44
C LEU A 77 5.40 16.59 27.16
N SER A 78 4.98 17.13 26.02
CA SER A 78 5.66 16.94 24.74
C SER A 78 7.06 17.53 24.69
N GLY A 79 7.32 18.66 25.37
CA GLY A 79 8.64 19.29 25.38
C GLY A 79 9.70 18.44 26.09
N LYS A 80 9.37 17.89 27.26
CA LYS A 80 10.27 16.97 27.99
C LYS A 80 10.42 15.63 27.28
N LEU A 81 9.32 15.05 26.80
CA LEU A 81 9.34 13.79 26.06
C LEU A 81 10.12 13.92 24.76
N GLY A 82 9.97 15.02 24.02
CA GLY A 82 10.61 15.16 22.71
C GLY A 82 12.12 15.21 22.78
N ASN A 83 12.74 15.76 23.82
CA ASN A 83 14.21 15.73 23.97
C ASN A 83 14.74 14.30 24.19
N ILE A 84 13.96 13.43 24.83
CA ILE A 84 14.28 12.01 25.04
C ILE A 84 13.97 11.20 23.77
N LEU A 85 12.86 11.50 23.11
CA LEU A 85 12.37 10.77 21.94
C LEU A 85 13.11 11.15 20.66
N PHE A 86 13.66 12.36 20.53
CA PHE A 86 14.34 12.82 19.32
C PHE A 86 15.52 11.94 18.87
N PRO A 87 16.50 11.57 19.74
CA PRO A 87 17.55 10.63 19.35
C PRO A 87 16.98 9.25 18.99
N LEU A 88 15.91 8.80 19.66
CA LEU A 88 15.22 7.57 19.29
C LEU A 88 14.59 7.68 17.89
N LEU A 89 13.96 8.80 17.53
CA LEU A 89 13.40 9.04 16.20
C LEU A 89 14.48 8.97 15.11
N ILE A 90 15.68 9.49 15.36
CA ILE A 90 16.80 9.39 14.42
C ILE A 90 17.23 7.93 14.24
N LEU A 91 17.33 7.16 15.34
CA LEU A 91 17.64 5.74 15.28
C LEU A 91 16.55 4.95 14.53
N PHE A 92 15.28 5.24 14.77
CA PHE A 92 14.15 4.63 14.06
C PHE A 92 14.13 5.01 12.58
N LEU A 93 14.45 6.26 12.23
CA LEU A 93 14.59 6.69 10.84
C LEU A 93 15.73 5.93 10.15
N ALA A 94 16.90 5.81 10.80
CA ALA A 94 18.02 5.05 10.27
C ALA A 94 17.64 3.56 10.08
N TYR A 95 16.93 2.97 11.04
CA TYR A 95 16.41 1.61 10.94
C TYR A 95 15.39 1.46 9.79
N ALA A 96 14.45 2.39 9.64
CA ALA A 96 13.46 2.40 8.57
C ALA A 96 14.13 2.50 7.18
N LEU A 97 15.14 3.37 7.05
CA LEU A 97 15.94 3.50 5.84
C LEU A 97 16.72 2.22 5.54
N PHE A 98 17.37 1.62 6.53
CA PHE A 98 18.09 0.36 6.38
C PHE A 98 17.16 -0.78 5.94
N ARG A 99 16.02 -0.95 6.61
CA ARG A 99 15.01 -1.96 6.28
C ARG A 99 14.45 -1.77 4.88
N THR A 100 14.09 -0.53 4.52
CA THR A 100 13.57 -0.20 3.18
C THR A 100 14.63 -0.45 2.11
N SER A 101 15.89 -0.10 2.37
CA SER A 101 17.02 -0.36 1.47
C SER A 101 17.24 -1.86 1.24
N LYS A 102 17.20 -2.68 2.30
CA LYS A 102 17.24 -4.15 2.16
C LYS A 102 16.06 -4.69 1.36
N GLY A 103 14.86 -4.15 1.56
CA GLY A 103 13.67 -4.50 0.81
C GLY A 103 13.80 -4.17 -0.69
N ILE A 104 14.26 -2.96 -1.02
CA ILE A 104 14.52 -2.52 -2.40
C ILE A 104 15.59 -3.40 -3.06
N TYR A 105 16.67 -3.70 -2.36
CA TYR A 105 17.72 -4.58 -2.87
C TYR A 105 17.19 -5.99 -3.14
N GLY A 106 16.44 -6.57 -2.20
CA GLY A 106 15.80 -7.88 -2.38
C GLY A 106 14.85 -7.90 -3.57
N TYR A 107 14.02 -6.86 -3.70
CA TYR A 107 13.12 -6.69 -4.82
C TYR A 107 13.86 -6.57 -6.17
N TYR A 108 14.95 -5.80 -6.23
CA TYR A 108 15.78 -5.68 -7.43
C TYR A 108 16.40 -7.03 -7.81
N LYS A 109 16.92 -7.77 -6.82
CA LYS A 109 17.49 -9.11 -7.04
C LYS A 109 16.45 -10.06 -7.61
N ILE A 110 15.26 -10.15 -7.00
CA ILE A 110 14.15 -10.98 -7.49
C ILE A 110 13.75 -10.58 -8.91
N ARG A 111 13.52 -9.29 -9.16
CA ARG A 111 13.15 -8.78 -10.48
C ARG A 111 14.20 -9.14 -11.54
N LYS A 112 15.49 -9.01 -11.22
CA LYS A 112 16.58 -9.35 -12.14
C LYS A 112 16.60 -10.85 -12.42
N THR A 113 16.53 -11.69 -11.39
CA THR A 113 16.49 -13.15 -11.54
C THR A 113 15.28 -13.59 -12.37
N VAL A 114 14.08 -13.18 -11.98
CA VAL A 114 12.84 -13.52 -12.70
C VAL A 114 12.91 -13.06 -14.15
N SER A 115 13.41 -11.85 -14.41
CA SER A 115 13.52 -11.33 -15.79
C SER A 115 14.53 -12.08 -16.67
N ILE A 116 15.52 -12.77 -16.09
CA ILE A 116 16.50 -13.57 -16.84
C ILE A 116 15.87 -14.91 -17.25
N TYR A 117 15.08 -15.52 -16.37
CA TYR A 117 14.43 -16.82 -16.59
C TYR A 117 12.99 -16.69 -17.12
N SER A 118 12.63 -15.53 -17.66
CA SER A 118 11.29 -15.26 -18.18
C SER A 118 11.26 -15.23 -19.70
N LEU A 119 10.29 -15.90 -20.29
CA LEU A 119 10.02 -15.89 -21.73
C LEU A 119 8.77 -15.08 -22.02
N TYR A 120 8.85 -14.14 -22.96
CA TYR A 120 7.69 -13.36 -23.37
C TYR A 120 6.67 -14.26 -24.08
N SER A 121 5.38 -14.08 -23.77
CA SER A 121 4.30 -14.87 -24.39
C SER A 121 3.35 -13.97 -25.18
N GLU A 122 3.38 -14.11 -26.50
CA GLU A 122 2.43 -13.42 -27.37
C GLU A 122 0.99 -13.89 -27.16
N ASP A 123 0.78 -15.17 -26.88
CA ASP A 123 -0.57 -15.73 -26.76
C ASP A 123 -1.27 -15.25 -25.49
N LEU A 124 -0.54 -15.17 -24.38
CA LEU A 124 -1.06 -14.55 -23.15
C LEU A 124 -1.25 -13.05 -23.32
N GLN A 125 -0.35 -12.40 -24.07
CA GLN A 125 -0.51 -10.98 -24.39
C GLN A 125 -1.81 -10.71 -25.17
N LYS A 126 -2.17 -11.59 -26.13
CA LYS A 126 -3.42 -11.48 -26.90
C LYS A 126 -4.65 -11.60 -26.00
N ILE A 127 -4.61 -12.45 -24.96
CA ILE A 127 -5.72 -12.57 -24.00
C ILE A 127 -5.96 -11.25 -23.28
N ILE A 128 -4.89 -10.62 -22.77
CA ILE A 128 -5.01 -9.32 -22.10
C ILE A 128 -5.49 -8.26 -23.09
N ARG A 129 -4.82 -8.10 -24.24
CA ARG A 129 -5.17 -7.07 -25.23
C ARG A 129 -6.61 -7.17 -25.73
N LYS A 130 -7.17 -8.38 -25.82
CA LYS A 130 -8.55 -8.59 -26.26
C LYS A 130 -9.57 -8.13 -25.21
N LYS A 131 -9.26 -8.27 -23.92
CA LYS A 131 -10.18 -7.95 -22.82
C LYS A 131 -9.93 -6.56 -22.21
N LEU A 132 -8.69 -6.09 -22.24
CA LEU A 132 -8.23 -4.81 -21.73
C LEU A 132 -7.41 -4.09 -22.80
N ASP A 133 -7.71 -2.82 -23.04
CA ASP A 133 -6.86 -1.93 -23.85
C ASP A 133 -5.62 -1.49 -23.04
N LEU A 134 -4.84 -2.47 -22.58
CA LEU A 134 -3.66 -2.27 -21.75
C LEU A 134 -2.46 -2.99 -22.33
N ALA A 135 -1.35 -2.26 -22.44
CA ALA A 135 -0.08 -2.76 -22.96
C ALA A 135 0.88 -3.21 -21.82
N ILE A 136 0.38 -3.97 -20.85
CA ILE A 136 1.23 -4.59 -19.82
C ILE A 136 1.77 -5.91 -20.37
N PRO A 137 3.11 -6.09 -20.48
CA PRO A 137 3.69 -7.28 -21.06
C PRO A 137 3.57 -8.50 -20.13
N VAL A 138 3.29 -9.66 -20.71
CA VAL A 138 3.16 -10.94 -19.98
C VAL A 138 4.33 -11.86 -20.30
N TYR A 139 4.91 -12.45 -19.26
CA TYR A 139 6.00 -13.40 -19.37
C TYR A 139 5.70 -14.70 -18.61
N ILE A 140 6.12 -15.82 -19.19
CA ILE A 140 6.11 -17.13 -18.55
C ILE A 140 7.45 -17.33 -17.86
N VAL A 141 7.42 -17.82 -16.62
CA VAL A 141 8.61 -18.11 -15.82
C VAL A 141 8.59 -19.55 -15.34
N ASP A 142 9.76 -20.17 -15.30
CA ASP A 142 9.90 -21.49 -14.70
C ASP A 142 10.21 -21.34 -13.21
N LEU A 143 9.18 -21.53 -12.38
CA LEU A 143 9.25 -21.42 -10.93
C LEU A 143 8.72 -22.71 -10.31
N PRO A 144 9.27 -23.14 -9.16
CA PRO A 144 8.90 -24.41 -8.52
C PRO A 144 7.50 -24.41 -7.89
N MET A 145 6.78 -23.29 -7.93
CA MET A 145 5.43 -23.16 -7.38
C MET A 145 4.54 -22.40 -8.37
N GLY A 146 3.28 -22.81 -8.43
CA GLY A 146 2.23 -22.15 -9.17
C GLY A 146 2.00 -20.72 -8.68
N THR A 147 2.37 -19.72 -9.48
CA THR A 147 2.18 -18.31 -9.08
C THR A 147 1.96 -17.40 -10.27
N VAL A 148 1.19 -16.34 -10.05
CA VAL A 148 1.00 -15.22 -10.97
C VAL A 148 1.20 -13.95 -10.18
N PHE A 149 2.02 -13.04 -10.67
CA PHE A 149 2.32 -11.79 -9.97
C PHE A 149 2.80 -10.69 -10.91
N THR A 150 2.58 -9.45 -10.50
CA THR A 150 3.07 -8.26 -11.20
C THR A 150 4.35 -7.74 -10.55
N LEU A 151 5.43 -7.52 -11.33
CA LEU A 151 6.64 -6.80 -10.89
C LEU A 151 6.91 -5.57 -11.73
N GLY A 152 7.60 -4.60 -11.13
CA GLY A 152 7.96 -3.32 -11.73
C GLY A 152 7.27 -2.16 -11.01
N PHE A 153 7.99 -1.04 -10.85
CA PHE A 153 7.45 0.16 -10.22
C PHE A 153 6.79 1.10 -11.23
N LEU A 154 7.55 1.54 -12.25
CA LEU A 154 7.06 2.44 -13.29
C LEU A 154 6.54 1.69 -14.51
N ASN A 155 7.24 0.61 -14.88
CA ASN A 155 6.93 -0.24 -16.04
C ASN A 155 6.59 -1.64 -15.50
N PRO A 156 5.35 -1.86 -15.04
CA PRO A 156 4.90 -3.14 -14.53
C PRO A 156 4.91 -4.19 -15.64
N LYS A 157 5.17 -5.44 -15.26
CA LYS A 157 5.17 -6.63 -16.10
C LYS A 157 4.51 -7.76 -15.31
N ILE A 158 3.69 -8.56 -15.98
CA ILE A 158 3.03 -9.71 -15.38
C ILE A 158 3.89 -10.94 -15.63
N TYR A 159 4.10 -11.73 -14.59
CA TYR A 159 4.81 -12.99 -14.63
C TYR A 159 3.86 -14.09 -14.20
N ILE A 160 3.85 -15.19 -14.94
CA ILE A 160 3.04 -16.37 -14.66
C ILE A 160 3.93 -17.61 -14.72
N SER A 161 3.82 -18.49 -13.72
CA SER A 161 4.57 -19.75 -13.75
C SER A 161 4.05 -20.68 -14.83
N LYS A 162 4.92 -21.54 -15.37
CA LYS A 162 4.52 -22.56 -16.36
C LYS A 162 3.38 -23.45 -15.84
N GLU A 163 3.47 -23.89 -14.59
CA GLU A 163 2.43 -24.68 -13.93
C GLU A 163 1.06 -24.00 -13.93
N MET A 164 0.99 -22.68 -13.74
CA MET A 164 -0.25 -21.92 -13.80
C MET A 164 -0.85 -21.90 -15.21
N VAL A 165 0.00 -21.78 -16.23
CA VAL A 165 -0.43 -21.85 -17.64
C VAL A 165 -1.02 -23.21 -17.95
N ASP A 166 -0.41 -24.28 -17.41
CA ASP A 166 -0.84 -25.65 -17.67
C ASP A 166 -2.09 -26.06 -16.86
N THR A 167 -2.31 -25.45 -15.69
CA THR A 167 -3.42 -25.80 -14.78
C THR A 167 -4.70 -25.01 -15.05
N LEU A 168 -4.58 -23.75 -15.48
CA LEU A 168 -5.72 -22.85 -15.63
C LEU A 168 -6.32 -22.93 -17.04
N GLU A 169 -7.64 -23.02 -17.10
CA GLU A 169 -8.37 -22.91 -18.35
C GLU A 169 -8.30 -21.48 -18.92
N LYS A 170 -8.57 -21.32 -20.21
CA LYS A 170 -8.41 -20.04 -20.91
C LYS A 170 -9.10 -18.85 -20.24
N ASP A 171 -10.33 -19.05 -19.74
CA ASP A 171 -11.06 -17.98 -19.05
C ASP A 171 -10.58 -17.75 -17.62
N GLU A 172 -10.09 -18.79 -16.93
CA GLU A 172 -9.45 -18.66 -15.61
C GLU A 172 -8.10 -17.93 -15.71
N LEU A 173 -7.33 -18.24 -16.75
CA LEU A 173 -6.09 -17.57 -17.10
C LEU A 173 -6.35 -16.09 -17.41
N GLY A 174 -7.37 -15.81 -18.23
CA GLY A 174 -7.80 -14.44 -18.48
C GLY A 174 -8.24 -13.73 -17.20
N CYS A 175 -8.91 -14.42 -16.29
CA CYS A 175 -9.36 -13.88 -15.00
C CYS A 175 -8.19 -13.39 -14.15
N ILE A 176 -7.20 -14.26 -13.90
CA ILE A 176 -6.04 -13.90 -13.08
C ILE A 176 -5.15 -12.84 -13.76
N LEU A 177 -5.00 -12.91 -15.09
CA LEU A 177 -4.24 -11.90 -15.85
C LEU A 177 -4.89 -10.51 -15.78
N ILE A 178 -6.22 -10.41 -15.81
CA ILE A 178 -6.92 -9.12 -15.63
C ILE A 178 -6.75 -8.59 -14.21
N HIS A 179 -6.84 -9.46 -13.20
CA HIS A 179 -6.59 -9.08 -11.79
C HIS A 179 -5.19 -8.47 -11.65
N GLU A 180 -4.15 -9.17 -12.13
CA GLU A 180 -2.76 -8.71 -12.08
C GLU A 180 -2.52 -7.44 -12.93
N ALA A 181 -3.16 -7.35 -14.10
CA ALA A 181 -3.14 -6.12 -14.90
C ALA A 181 -3.73 -4.92 -14.14
N GLY A 182 -4.70 -5.15 -13.23
CA GLY A 182 -5.24 -4.14 -12.32
C GLY A 182 -4.17 -3.55 -11.40
N HIS A 183 -3.33 -4.40 -10.79
CA HIS A 183 -2.19 -3.99 -9.98
C HIS A 183 -1.16 -3.21 -10.80
N GLY A 184 -0.85 -3.69 -12.01
CA GLY A 184 0.05 -3.01 -12.93
C GLY A 184 -0.46 -1.63 -13.33
N LYS A 185 -1.71 -1.52 -13.79
CA LYS A 185 -2.34 -0.26 -14.19
C LYS A 185 -2.31 0.79 -13.08
N SER A 186 -2.53 0.34 -11.84
CA SER A 186 -2.59 1.21 -10.67
C SER A 186 -1.21 1.49 -10.05
N LYS A 187 -0.15 0.87 -10.58
CA LYS A 187 1.22 0.93 -10.05
C LYS A 187 1.29 0.56 -8.57
N ASP A 188 0.54 -0.48 -8.18
CA ASP A 188 0.36 -0.85 -6.77
C ASP A 188 1.70 -1.18 -6.08
N ASN A 189 2.68 -1.73 -6.79
CA ASN A 189 4.02 -1.97 -6.25
C ASN A 189 4.77 -0.68 -5.89
N LEU A 190 4.68 0.36 -6.72
CA LEU A 190 5.31 1.65 -6.44
C LEU A 190 4.64 2.31 -5.25
N LEU A 191 3.31 2.30 -5.23
CA LEU A 191 2.56 2.87 -4.13
C LEU A 191 2.83 2.10 -2.83
N LYS A 192 2.82 0.76 -2.85
CA LYS A 192 3.16 -0.10 -1.72
C LYS A 192 4.54 0.24 -1.13
N LEU A 193 5.55 0.49 -1.97
CA LEU A 193 6.88 0.94 -1.52
C LEU A 193 6.80 2.26 -0.75
N ILE A 194 6.13 3.27 -1.31
CA ILE A 194 5.96 4.59 -0.69
C ILE A 194 5.21 4.46 0.64
N LEU A 195 4.12 3.69 0.66
CA LEU A 195 3.27 3.56 1.85
C LEU A 195 3.95 2.80 2.99
N ILE A 196 4.73 1.75 2.68
CA ILE A 196 5.54 1.04 3.66
C ILE A 196 6.59 1.98 4.27
N PHE A 197 7.21 2.84 3.46
CA PHE A 197 8.17 3.82 3.96
C PHE A 197 7.49 4.85 4.87
N VAL A 198 6.36 5.44 4.46
CA VAL A 198 5.58 6.38 5.28
C VAL A 198 5.12 5.76 6.60
N ARG A 199 4.64 4.51 6.56
CA ARG A 199 4.28 3.73 7.75
C ARG A 199 5.47 3.58 8.70
N ASP A 200 6.65 3.26 8.19
CA ASP A 200 7.85 3.09 9.02
C ASP A 200 8.31 4.42 9.64
N LEU A 201 8.08 5.57 8.98
CA LEU A 201 8.28 6.88 9.60
C LEU A 201 7.30 7.13 10.75
N MET A 202 6.09 6.58 10.67
CA MET A 202 5.03 6.69 11.66
C MET A 202 4.99 5.49 12.63
N PHE A 203 6.13 4.85 12.91
CA PHE A 203 6.20 3.63 13.74
C PHE A 203 5.52 3.74 15.11
N PHE A 204 5.40 4.95 15.66
CA PHE A 204 4.77 5.22 16.95
C PHE A 204 3.22 5.24 16.89
N ASN A 205 2.63 5.17 15.69
CA ASN A 205 1.19 5.31 15.47
C ASN A 205 0.57 4.01 14.92
N PRO A 206 0.05 3.11 15.79
CA PRO A 206 -0.47 1.81 15.36
C PRO A 206 -1.72 1.91 14.45
N LEU A 207 -2.41 3.05 14.46
CA LEU A 207 -3.57 3.26 13.59
C LEU A 207 -3.17 3.42 12.12
N VAL A 208 -1.94 3.85 11.84
CA VAL A 208 -1.38 3.91 10.49
C VAL A 208 -1.28 2.50 9.90
N ASP A 209 -0.84 1.52 10.67
CA ASP A 209 -0.79 0.12 10.22
C ASP A 209 -2.17 -0.44 9.91
N LEU A 210 -3.16 -0.14 10.76
CA LEU A 210 -4.54 -0.59 10.56
C LEU A 210 -5.16 0.04 9.32
N ALA A 211 -4.99 1.36 9.14
CA ALA A 211 -5.47 2.07 7.96
C ALA A 211 -4.80 1.54 6.68
N LEU A 212 -3.49 1.28 6.72
CA LEU A 212 -2.77 0.72 5.59
C LEU A 212 -3.24 -0.70 5.22
N LYS A 213 -3.53 -1.55 6.21
CA LYS A 213 -4.15 -2.87 5.97
C LYS A 213 -5.51 -2.73 5.27
N LYS A 214 -6.35 -1.78 5.71
CA LYS A 214 -7.65 -1.50 5.07
C LYS A 214 -7.49 -1.01 3.64
N TYR A 215 -6.49 -0.16 3.38
CA TYR A 215 -6.16 0.27 2.03
C TYR A 215 -5.84 -0.92 1.12
N PHE A 216 -4.93 -1.81 1.54
CA PHE A 216 -4.55 -2.97 0.73
C PHE A 216 -5.73 -3.92 0.46
N ILE A 217 -6.59 -4.18 1.45
CA ILE A 217 -7.81 -4.96 1.24
C ILE A 217 -8.72 -4.31 0.18
N CYS A 218 -8.90 -2.99 0.24
CA CYS A 218 -9.70 -2.28 -0.75
C CYS A 218 -9.10 -2.36 -2.17
N ARG A 219 -7.77 -2.44 -2.28
CA ARG A 219 -7.06 -2.61 -3.55
C ARG A 219 -7.30 -4.00 -4.14
N GLU A 220 -7.16 -5.06 -3.36
CA GLU A 220 -7.48 -6.43 -3.80
C GLU A 220 -8.92 -6.53 -4.31
N ILE A 221 -9.90 -6.03 -3.54
CA ILE A 221 -11.31 -6.05 -3.94
C ILE A 221 -11.54 -5.20 -5.21
N SER A 222 -10.77 -4.12 -5.40
CA SER A 222 -10.85 -3.31 -6.63
C SER A 222 -10.34 -4.08 -7.85
N CYS A 223 -9.27 -4.87 -7.72
CA CYS A 223 -8.76 -5.72 -8.78
C CYS A 223 -9.74 -6.86 -9.10
N ASP A 224 -10.30 -7.50 -8.07
CA ASP A 224 -11.30 -8.57 -8.21
C ASP A 224 -12.57 -8.07 -8.92
N LYS A 225 -13.06 -6.88 -8.55
CA LYS A 225 -14.19 -6.24 -9.24
C LYS A 225 -13.85 -5.95 -10.71
N GLY A 226 -12.61 -5.57 -11.00
CA GLY A 226 -12.14 -5.40 -12.37
C GLY A 226 -12.26 -6.70 -13.17
N ALA A 227 -11.77 -7.82 -12.64
CA ALA A 227 -11.92 -9.14 -13.27
C ALA A 227 -13.39 -9.54 -13.43
N ALA A 228 -14.23 -9.26 -12.44
CA ALA A 228 -15.66 -9.58 -12.46
C ALA A 228 -16.47 -8.87 -13.56
N THR A 229 -15.94 -7.80 -14.15
CA THR A 229 -16.60 -7.14 -15.29
C THR A 229 -16.47 -7.93 -16.60
N HIS A 230 -15.57 -8.92 -16.66
CA HIS A 230 -15.24 -9.66 -17.87
C HIS A 230 -15.53 -11.16 -17.80
N PHE A 231 -15.87 -11.69 -16.62
CA PHE A 231 -16.02 -13.12 -16.36
C PHE A 231 -17.22 -13.42 -15.46
N SER A 232 -17.75 -14.64 -15.60
CA SER A 232 -18.84 -15.11 -14.74
C SER A 232 -18.34 -15.35 -13.31
N GLN A 233 -19.27 -15.32 -12.33
CA GLN A 233 -18.94 -15.64 -10.94
C GLN A 233 -18.43 -17.07 -10.77
N GLU A 234 -18.91 -18.01 -11.58
CA GLU A 234 -18.43 -19.39 -11.58
C GLU A 234 -16.95 -19.46 -12.01
N THR A 235 -16.59 -18.75 -13.09
CA THR A 235 -15.21 -18.66 -13.58
C THR A 235 -14.28 -18.05 -12.52
N LEU A 236 -14.71 -16.95 -11.89
CA LEU A 236 -13.97 -16.31 -10.80
C LEU A 236 -13.69 -17.29 -9.65
N ASN A 237 -14.73 -17.97 -9.18
CA ASN A 237 -14.62 -18.91 -8.06
C ASN A 237 -13.65 -20.06 -8.40
N LYS A 238 -13.77 -20.65 -9.60
CA LYS A 238 -12.85 -21.71 -10.06
C LYS A 238 -11.42 -21.21 -10.15
N CYS A 239 -11.21 -20.04 -10.75
CA CYS A 239 -9.91 -19.38 -10.86
C CYS A 239 -9.26 -19.21 -9.48
N TYR A 240 -9.94 -18.55 -8.54
CA TYR A 240 -9.37 -18.27 -7.22
C TYR A 240 -9.12 -19.55 -6.40
N ILE A 241 -9.99 -20.56 -6.49
CA ILE A 241 -9.77 -21.85 -5.82
C ILE A 241 -8.54 -22.56 -6.38
N LYS A 242 -8.36 -22.59 -7.71
CA LYS A 242 -7.19 -23.21 -8.33
C LYS A 242 -5.90 -22.46 -8.00
N VAL A 243 -5.91 -21.13 -8.05
CA VAL A 243 -4.75 -20.30 -7.67
C VAL A 243 -4.40 -20.51 -6.19
N ALA A 244 -5.39 -20.52 -5.29
CA ALA A 244 -5.16 -20.71 -3.86
C ALA A 244 -4.65 -22.11 -3.48
N LYS A 245 -4.86 -23.13 -4.31
CA LYS A 245 -4.34 -24.49 -4.08
C LYS A 245 -2.86 -24.67 -4.42
N GLN A 246 -2.29 -23.69 -5.13
CA GLN A 246 -0.95 -23.78 -5.71
C GLN A 246 0.08 -22.89 -4.99
N ILE A 247 -0.39 -22.06 -4.05
CA ILE A 247 0.40 -21.18 -3.17
C ILE A 247 0.54 -21.88 -1.81
#